data_AF-A0A849VGP5-F1
#
_entry.id   AF-A0A849VGP5-F1
#
_cell.length_a   1.000
_cell.length_b   1.000
_cell.length_c   1.000
_cell.angle_alpha   90.00
_cell.angle_beta   90.00
_cell.angle_gamma   90.00
#
_symmetry.space_group_name_H-M   'P 1'
#
loop_
_entity.id
_entity.type
_entity.pdbx_description
1 polymer ?
#
loop_
_entity_poly.entity_id
_entity_poly.type
_entity_poly.pdbx_seq_one_letter_code
_entity_poly.pdbx_strand_id
1 'polypeptide(L)'
;MTKVFIQAALASLLIPLCASVNAEQTVQQIISLNDAISLAQQNDPWLHSSRLKQSAVEHKSVAALTLADPKVSIGMMNLPTDGWDLAQEGMTQFKVGVSQMFPRGDSLAIKSDQLKTSATQFPLQREDRHAKLTRLISQLWLDAYLAQRTIALINQDRALFEQMAQIAKANYASAIGKTRQQDVIRAQLEIIQLEDRLTVEQQKRDTALERLNEWLQLFSIDSLDTLQNLKAATAPIVLPNELPKIALAHAQHLKPSAYQRSDAVTLLLNHPALRAIDIKHQVSKKAIELSEQQYQPQWGVNASYGYRDDMPSGSSRADLFSVGVSFDLPLFTEHKQDKQVAAAVAESEAIKTDKYVMLKQMLSELEKELAQLQRLSERQALYKQQLIEQTHHQAEAALTAYTNDDGDFSDVVRARITELNANIAALKIDVDALKSVAKINYLLTQSNHSITEPTKQLGEQ
;
A
#
# COMPACT_ATOMS: atom_id res chain seq x y z
N MET A 1 -1.66 -94.18 5.86
CA MET A 1 -2.12 -94.32 4.47
C MET A 1 -1.55 -93.15 3.67
N THR A 2 -0.62 -93.45 2.74
CA THR A 2 -0.35 -92.77 1.45
C THR A 2 -0.56 -91.24 1.37
N LYS A 3 0.39 -90.38 0.96
CA LYS A 3 1.41 -90.50 -0.10
C LYS A 3 2.23 -89.18 -0.20
N VAL A 4 3.48 -89.32 -0.68
CA VAL A 4 4.23 -88.41 -1.58
C VAL A 4 4.96 -87.18 -0.99
N PHE A 5 6.29 -87.29 -0.98
CA PHE A 5 7.27 -86.20 -1.11
C PHE A 5 7.25 -85.63 -2.53
N ILE A 6 7.38 -84.31 -2.72
CA ILE A 6 8.11 -83.66 -3.82
C ILE A 6 8.50 -82.23 -3.38
N GLN A 7 9.77 -81.89 -3.58
CA GLN A 7 10.39 -80.58 -3.41
C GLN A 7 9.80 -79.56 -4.41
N ALA A 8 9.64 -78.30 -4.00
CA ALA A 8 9.41 -77.19 -4.92
C ALA A 8 10.22 -75.96 -4.50
N ALA A 9 10.95 -75.43 -5.49
CA ALA A 9 12.00 -74.44 -5.40
C ALA A 9 11.49 -73.01 -5.14
N LEU A 10 12.36 -72.22 -4.50
CA LEU A 10 12.24 -70.76 -4.39
C LEU A 10 12.20 -70.12 -5.78
N ALA A 11 11.16 -69.32 -6.04
CA ALA A 11 11.15 -68.31 -7.09
C ALA A 11 10.79 -66.97 -6.44
N SER A 12 11.81 -66.17 -6.16
CA SER A 12 11.71 -64.81 -5.65
C SER A 12 11.30 -63.88 -6.80
N LEU A 13 10.06 -63.38 -6.75
CA LEU A 13 9.52 -62.42 -7.70
C LEU A 13 10.03 -61.00 -7.33
N LEU A 14 11.05 -60.51 -8.02
CA LEU A 14 11.44 -59.09 -7.97
C LEU A 14 10.45 -58.28 -8.82
N ILE A 15 9.62 -57.47 -8.17
CA ILE A 15 8.82 -56.42 -8.81
C ILE A 15 9.69 -55.15 -8.85
N PRO A 16 10.01 -54.58 -10.02
CA PRO A 16 10.73 -53.32 -10.08
C PRO A 16 9.78 -52.19 -9.67
N LEU A 17 10.11 -51.55 -8.55
CA LEU A 17 9.47 -50.32 -8.08
C LEU A 17 9.93 -49.17 -8.98
N CYS A 18 9.20 -48.90 -10.05
CA CYS A 18 9.38 -47.67 -10.84
C CYS A 18 8.98 -46.47 -9.97
N ALA A 19 9.97 -45.83 -9.36
CA ALA A 19 9.81 -44.49 -8.79
C ALA A 19 9.61 -43.51 -9.95
N SER A 20 8.36 -43.13 -10.19
CA SER A 20 8.02 -41.99 -11.03
C SER A 20 8.54 -40.73 -10.33
N VAL A 21 9.71 -40.24 -10.76
CA VAL A 21 10.13 -38.87 -10.48
C VAL A 21 9.16 -37.98 -11.26
N ASN A 22 8.12 -37.48 -10.57
CA ASN A 22 7.36 -36.35 -11.06
C ASN A 22 8.33 -35.16 -11.06
N ALA A 23 8.93 -34.89 -12.22
CA ALA A 23 9.44 -33.57 -12.50
C ALA A 23 8.24 -32.63 -12.43
N GLU A 24 8.09 -31.89 -11.33
CA GLU A 24 7.23 -30.72 -11.29
C GLU A 24 7.73 -29.81 -12.42
N GLN A 25 7.00 -29.81 -13.54
CA GLN A 25 7.19 -28.80 -14.57
C GLN A 25 6.94 -27.47 -13.87
N THR A 26 8.01 -26.75 -13.56
CA THR A 26 7.93 -25.39 -13.04
C THR A 26 7.31 -24.56 -14.15
N VAL A 27 5.99 -24.41 -14.11
CA VAL A 27 5.26 -23.58 -15.07
C VAL A 27 5.77 -22.17 -14.85
N GLN A 28 6.63 -21.69 -15.75
CA GLN A 28 7.05 -20.29 -15.77
C GLN A 28 5.80 -19.44 -16.00
N GLN A 29 5.34 -18.78 -14.94
CA GLN A 29 4.18 -17.92 -15.02
C GLN A 29 4.64 -16.60 -15.62
N ILE A 30 4.18 -16.31 -16.85
CA ILE A 30 4.41 -15.01 -17.48
C ILE A 30 3.47 -14.02 -16.82
N ILE A 31 4.01 -13.01 -16.13
CA ILE A 31 3.22 -12.03 -15.39
C ILE A 31 3.21 -10.70 -16.14
N SER A 32 2.07 -10.35 -16.73
CA SER A 32 1.89 -9.03 -17.34
C SER A 32 1.79 -7.94 -16.27
N LEU A 33 2.02 -6.69 -16.66
CA LEU A 33 1.88 -5.55 -15.76
C LEU A 33 0.47 -5.49 -15.11
N ASN A 34 -0.58 -5.74 -15.90
CA ASN A 34 -1.96 -5.68 -15.41
C ASN A 34 -2.26 -6.82 -14.43
N ASP A 35 -1.71 -8.01 -14.68
CA ASP A 35 -1.86 -9.15 -13.77
C ASP A 35 -1.14 -8.88 -12.44
N ALA A 36 0.07 -8.31 -12.50
CA ALA A 36 0.82 -7.94 -11.31
C ALA A 36 0.07 -6.90 -10.46
N ILE A 37 -0.49 -5.85 -11.09
CA ILE A 37 -1.30 -4.85 -10.40
C ILE A 37 -2.55 -5.49 -9.77
N SER A 38 -3.26 -6.32 -10.54
CA SER A 38 -4.51 -6.95 -10.08
C SER A 38 -4.26 -7.89 -8.90
N LEU A 39 -3.20 -8.71 -8.98
CA LEU A 39 -2.82 -9.63 -7.91
C LEU A 39 -2.42 -8.87 -6.64
N ALA A 40 -1.59 -7.84 -6.78
CA ALA A 40 -1.18 -7.00 -5.65
C ALA A 40 -2.36 -6.29 -4.97
N GLN A 41 -3.32 -5.80 -5.75
CA GLN A 41 -4.51 -5.14 -5.22
C GLN A 41 -5.51 -6.11 -4.56
N GLN A 42 -5.58 -7.36 -5.01
CA GLN A 42 -6.45 -8.37 -4.41
C GLN A 42 -5.86 -8.91 -3.10
N ASN A 43 -4.54 -9.03 -3.02
CA ASN A 43 -3.83 -9.67 -1.91
C ASN A 43 -3.29 -8.69 -0.85
N ASP A 44 -3.44 -7.37 -1.02
CA ASP A 44 -2.91 -6.40 -0.06
C ASP A 44 -3.58 -6.51 1.34
N PRO A 45 -2.86 -6.96 2.39
CA PRO A 45 -3.42 -7.16 3.73
C PRO A 45 -3.98 -5.86 4.33
N TRP A 46 -3.42 -4.72 3.92
CA TRP A 46 -3.87 -3.42 4.40
C TRP A 46 -5.33 -3.13 3.99
N LEU A 47 -5.75 -3.55 2.79
CA LEU A 47 -7.14 -3.36 2.33
C LEU A 47 -8.14 -4.15 3.17
N HIS A 48 -7.77 -5.39 3.55
CA HIS A 48 -8.58 -6.19 4.47
C HIS A 48 -8.67 -5.53 5.85
N SER A 49 -7.53 -5.12 6.42
CA SER A 49 -7.48 -4.40 7.70
C SER A 49 -8.32 -3.12 7.67
N SER A 50 -8.30 -2.37 6.56
CA SER A 50 -9.11 -1.16 6.38
C SER A 50 -10.61 -1.43 6.47
N ARG A 51 -11.12 -2.53 5.89
CA ARG A 51 -12.54 -2.91 6.00
C ARG A 51 -12.93 -3.25 7.44
N LEU A 52 -12.08 -3.98 8.16
CA LEU A 52 -12.33 -4.31 9.58
C LEU A 52 -12.30 -3.05 10.45
N LYS A 53 -11.36 -2.13 10.21
CA LYS A 53 -11.31 -0.84 10.92
C LYS A 53 -12.55 0.01 10.64
N GLN A 54 -13.03 0.03 9.40
CA GLN A 54 -14.28 0.69 9.04
C GLN A 54 -15.46 0.11 9.84
N SER A 55 -15.67 -1.21 9.78
CA SER A 55 -16.73 -1.90 10.53
C SER A 55 -16.62 -1.63 12.04
N ALA A 56 -15.42 -1.64 12.60
CA ALA A 56 -15.21 -1.31 14.01
C ALA A 56 -15.65 0.12 14.37
N VAL A 57 -15.39 1.11 13.49
CA VAL A 57 -15.84 2.49 13.70
C VAL A 57 -17.35 2.63 13.53
N GLU A 58 -17.95 1.91 12.59
CA GLU A 58 -19.41 1.86 12.39
C GLU A 58 -20.11 1.25 13.61
N HIS A 59 -19.62 0.14 14.16
CA HIS A 59 -20.16 -0.43 15.39
C HIS A 59 -19.97 0.50 16.60
N LYS A 60 -18.82 1.19 16.69
CA LYS A 60 -18.61 2.22 17.73
C LYS A 60 -19.57 3.41 17.58
N SER A 61 -19.95 3.78 16.37
CA SER A 61 -20.96 4.81 16.10
C SER A 61 -22.31 4.40 16.70
N VAL A 62 -22.77 3.19 16.41
CA VAL A 62 -24.02 2.64 16.98
C VAL A 62 -23.97 2.60 18.51
N ALA A 63 -22.87 2.11 19.08
CA ALA A 63 -22.69 2.06 20.53
C ALA A 63 -22.59 3.46 21.17
N ALA A 64 -22.06 4.47 20.47
CA ALA A 64 -21.98 5.83 21.00
C ALA A 64 -23.34 6.53 21.11
N LEU A 65 -24.38 6.00 20.46
CA LEU A 65 -25.75 6.52 20.53
C LEU A 65 -26.53 6.03 21.76
N THR A 66 -25.98 5.09 22.54
CA THR A 66 -26.67 4.53 23.71
C THR A 66 -26.36 5.32 24.98
N LEU A 67 -27.34 5.35 25.90
CA LEU A 67 -27.11 5.85 27.25
C LEU A 67 -26.11 4.97 28.00
N ALA A 68 -25.42 5.56 28.98
CA ALA A 68 -24.59 4.79 29.90
C ALA A 68 -25.46 3.88 30.77
N ASP A 69 -24.90 2.76 31.20
CA ASP A 69 -25.63 1.81 32.06
C ASP A 69 -26.05 2.45 33.39
N PRO A 70 -27.24 2.10 33.92
CA PRO A 70 -27.65 2.52 35.25
C PRO A 70 -26.71 1.91 36.30
N LYS A 71 -26.33 2.71 37.29
CA LYS A 71 -25.48 2.26 38.39
C LYS A 71 -26.34 1.84 39.57
N VAL A 72 -26.22 0.57 39.96
CA VAL A 72 -26.82 0.04 41.18
C VAL A 72 -25.84 0.23 42.34
N SER A 73 -26.33 0.76 43.47
CA SER A 73 -25.58 0.89 44.72
C SER A 73 -26.25 0.05 45.81
N ILE A 74 -25.43 -0.67 46.58
CA ILE A 74 -25.86 -1.46 47.73
C ILE A 74 -24.92 -1.10 48.88
N GLY A 75 -25.46 -0.72 50.03
CA GLY A 75 -24.62 -0.37 51.17
C GLY A 75 -25.42 -0.09 52.44
N MET A 76 -24.70 0.03 53.55
CA MET A 76 -25.26 0.46 54.83
C MET A 76 -25.07 1.97 54.99
N MET A 77 -26.05 2.66 55.56
CA MET A 77 -25.98 4.09 55.85
C MET A 77 -26.28 4.31 57.34
N ASN A 78 -25.50 5.19 57.98
CA ASN A 78 -25.56 5.50 59.41
C ASN A 78 -25.44 4.26 60.32
N LEU A 79 -24.50 3.36 60.03
CA LEU A 79 -24.27 2.13 60.82
C LEU A 79 -23.42 2.46 62.06
N PRO A 80 -23.87 2.12 63.29
CA PRO A 80 -23.12 2.39 64.51
C PRO A 80 -21.84 1.55 64.59
N THR A 81 -20.77 2.15 65.10
CA THR A 81 -19.42 1.55 65.13
C THR A 81 -19.00 0.97 66.48
N ASP A 82 -19.79 1.23 67.52
CA ASP A 82 -19.62 0.74 68.89
C ASP A 82 -20.17 -0.68 69.10
N GLY A 83 -21.14 -1.11 68.28
CA GLY A 83 -21.73 -2.45 68.37
C GLY A 83 -22.28 -3.04 67.08
N TRP A 84 -22.36 -2.27 65.98
CA TRP A 84 -22.94 -2.69 64.69
C TRP A 84 -24.41 -3.14 64.75
N ASP A 85 -25.13 -2.73 65.79
CA ASP A 85 -26.56 -3.01 65.96
C ASP A 85 -27.41 -2.11 65.01
N LEU A 86 -28.20 -2.75 64.16
CA LEU A 86 -29.04 -2.08 63.16
C LEU A 86 -30.26 -1.37 63.80
N ALA A 87 -30.69 -1.81 64.98
CA ALA A 87 -31.86 -1.25 65.66
C ALA A 87 -31.50 -0.04 66.55
N GLN A 88 -30.23 0.05 66.99
CA GLN A 88 -29.71 1.05 67.92
C GLN A 88 -29.99 2.49 67.45
N GLU A 89 -29.59 2.82 66.22
CA GLU A 89 -29.77 4.18 65.67
C GLU A 89 -30.95 4.22 64.70
N GLY A 90 -31.91 5.14 64.91
CA GLY A 90 -33.15 5.22 64.11
C GLY A 90 -32.96 5.62 62.63
N MET A 91 -31.74 6.03 62.27
CA MET A 91 -31.33 6.39 60.92
C MET A 91 -30.44 5.33 60.26
N THR A 92 -30.11 4.23 60.94
CA THR A 92 -29.40 3.10 60.34
C THR A 92 -30.30 2.44 59.30
N GLN A 93 -29.76 2.24 58.10
CA GLN A 93 -30.51 1.60 57.01
C GLN A 93 -29.61 0.76 56.11
N PHE A 94 -30.14 -0.38 55.67
CA PHE A 94 -29.63 -1.09 54.51
C PHE A 94 -30.24 -0.45 53.26
N LYS A 95 -29.40 0.08 52.36
CA LYS A 95 -29.82 0.90 51.23
C LYS A 95 -29.48 0.23 49.90
N VAL A 96 -30.51 0.09 49.05
CA VAL A 96 -30.36 -0.29 47.64
C VAL A 96 -30.80 0.89 46.78
N GLY A 97 -29.95 1.31 45.85
CA GLY A 97 -30.21 2.45 44.98
C GLY A 97 -29.90 2.17 43.52
N VAL A 98 -30.55 2.91 42.64
CA VAL A 98 -30.27 2.96 41.20
C VAL A 98 -30.08 4.42 40.81
N SER A 99 -29.06 4.71 40.01
CA SER A 99 -28.80 6.04 39.48
C SER A 99 -28.47 5.98 37.99
N GLN A 100 -29.08 6.90 37.23
CA GLN A 100 -28.87 7.05 35.80
C GLN A 100 -28.43 8.48 35.51
N MET A 101 -27.32 8.64 34.82
CA MET A 101 -26.89 9.93 34.29
C MET A 101 -27.35 10.06 32.83
N PHE A 102 -27.89 11.22 32.50
CA PHE A 102 -28.26 11.62 31.15
C PHE A 102 -27.17 12.54 30.60
N PRO A 103 -26.64 12.23 29.41
CA PRO A 103 -25.58 13.02 28.79
C PRO A 103 -26.06 14.42 28.43
N ARG A 104 -25.10 15.30 28.16
CA ARG A 104 -25.35 16.72 27.89
C ARG A 104 -25.95 16.90 26.50
N GLY A 105 -27.09 17.59 26.41
CA GLY A 105 -27.77 17.92 25.15
C GLY A 105 -27.77 16.76 24.15
N ASP A 106 -27.34 17.03 22.92
CA ASP A 106 -27.31 16.07 21.82
C ASP A 106 -25.97 15.33 21.68
N SER A 107 -25.14 15.31 22.73
CA SER A 107 -23.76 14.81 22.67
C SER A 107 -23.63 13.36 22.17
N LEU A 108 -24.58 12.47 22.49
CA LEU A 108 -24.58 11.09 21.96
C LEU A 108 -24.82 11.05 20.46
N ALA A 109 -25.80 11.82 19.97
CA ALA A 109 -26.13 11.88 18.54
C ALA A 109 -24.97 12.47 17.73
N ILE A 110 -24.40 13.59 18.20
CA ILE A 110 -23.25 14.24 17.56
C ILE A 110 -22.03 13.31 17.54
N LYS A 111 -21.76 12.58 18.64
CA LYS A 111 -20.65 11.63 18.72
C LYS A 111 -20.86 10.43 17.80
N SER A 112 -22.09 9.91 17.73
CA SER A 112 -22.46 8.86 16.77
C SER A 112 -22.22 9.33 15.33
N ASP A 113 -22.69 10.52 14.97
CA ASP A 113 -22.53 11.10 13.64
C ASP A 113 -21.06 11.42 13.30
N GLN A 114 -20.29 11.86 14.28
CA GLN A 114 -18.84 12.05 14.15
C GLN A 114 -18.14 10.75 13.75
N LEU A 115 -18.43 9.65 14.46
CA LEU A 115 -17.85 8.34 14.16
C LEU A 115 -18.34 7.80 12.81
N LYS A 116 -19.63 7.97 12.50
CA LYS A 116 -20.21 7.59 11.21
C LYS A 116 -19.56 8.33 10.04
N THR A 117 -19.33 9.64 10.20
CA THR A 117 -18.61 10.46 9.22
C THR A 117 -17.15 10.02 9.14
N SER A 118 -16.50 9.71 10.27
CA SER A 118 -15.13 9.19 10.25
C SER A 118 -15.02 7.85 9.51
N ALA A 119 -16.07 7.02 9.52
CA ALA A 119 -16.08 5.74 8.80
C ALA A 119 -16.05 5.93 7.27
N THR A 120 -16.65 7.01 6.74
CA THR A 120 -16.66 7.29 5.28
C THR A 120 -15.28 7.67 4.74
N GLN A 121 -14.28 7.90 5.63
CA GLN A 121 -12.90 8.09 5.23
C GLN A 121 -12.24 6.79 4.71
N PHE A 122 -12.61 5.62 5.24
CA PHE A 122 -11.94 4.36 4.91
C PHE A 122 -12.09 3.96 3.42
N PRO A 123 -13.26 4.07 2.77
CA PRO A 123 -13.38 3.89 1.33
C PRO A 123 -12.39 4.75 0.52
N LEU A 124 -12.28 6.04 0.83
CA LEU A 124 -11.37 6.97 0.15
C LEU A 124 -9.89 6.59 0.37
N GLN A 125 -9.53 6.15 1.57
CA GLN A 125 -8.18 5.64 1.85
C GLN A 125 -7.88 4.35 1.08
N ARG A 126 -8.88 3.48 0.83
CA ARG A 126 -8.71 2.30 -0.01
C ARG A 126 -8.54 2.66 -1.48
N GLU A 127 -9.32 3.60 -2.01
CA GLU A 127 -9.13 4.12 -3.38
C GLU A 127 -7.72 4.70 -3.56
N ASP A 128 -7.25 5.51 -2.61
CA ASP A 128 -5.87 6.02 -2.58
C ASP A 128 -4.84 4.88 -2.52
N ARG A 129 -5.07 3.85 -1.68
CA ARG A 129 -4.18 2.68 -1.59
C ARG A 129 -4.12 1.92 -2.91
N HIS A 130 -5.24 1.67 -3.57
CA HIS A 130 -5.28 1.02 -4.88
C HIS A 130 -4.44 1.79 -5.90
N ALA A 131 -4.58 3.12 -5.94
CA ALA A 131 -3.81 3.96 -6.85
C ALA A 131 -2.31 3.99 -6.52
N LYS A 132 -1.96 4.04 -5.23
CA LYS A 132 -0.56 3.91 -4.77
C LYS A 132 0.07 2.60 -5.17
N LEU A 133 -0.66 1.48 -5.02
CA LEU A 133 -0.22 0.16 -5.45
C LEU A 133 -0.04 0.10 -6.97
N THR A 134 -1.01 0.59 -7.76
CA THR A 134 -0.88 0.66 -9.22
C THR A 134 0.41 1.35 -9.64
N ARG A 135 0.69 2.52 -9.05
CA ARG A 135 1.93 3.28 -9.33
C ARG A 135 3.18 2.51 -8.92
N LEU A 136 3.21 1.98 -7.69
CA LEU A 136 4.37 1.28 -7.14
C LEU A 136 4.69 0.01 -7.95
N ILE A 137 3.70 -0.83 -8.20
CA ILE A 137 3.84 -2.07 -8.97
C ILE A 137 4.25 -1.76 -10.41
N SER A 138 3.67 -0.73 -11.02
CA SER A 138 4.11 -0.27 -12.35
C SER A 138 5.59 0.10 -12.37
N GLN A 139 6.08 0.81 -11.35
CA GLN A 139 7.49 1.19 -11.28
C GLN A 139 8.40 -0.03 -11.10
N LEU A 140 8.09 -0.92 -10.15
CA LEU A 140 8.87 -2.12 -9.88
C LEU A 140 8.90 -3.08 -11.09
N TRP A 141 7.75 -3.29 -11.72
CA TRP A 141 7.64 -4.11 -12.93
C TRP A 141 8.46 -3.51 -14.07
N LEU A 142 8.39 -2.18 -14.27
CA LEU A 142 9.16 -1.48 -15.30
C LEU A 142 10.67 -1.46 -15.00
N ASP A 143 11.08 -1.42 -13.73
CA ASP A 143 12.48 -1.60 -13.31
C ASP A 143 13.00 -2.99 -13.66
N ALA A 144 12.23 -4.04 -13.33
CA ALA A 144 12.59 -5.42 -13.65
C ALA A 144 12.64 -5.65 -15.17
N TYR A 145 11.67 -5.09 -15.91
CA TYR A 145 11.65 -5.13 -17.38
C TYR A 145 12.88 -4.46 -17.99
N LEU A 146 13.24 -3.25 -17.53
CA LEU A 146 14.42 -2.53 -18.01
C LEU A 146 15.69 -3.36 -17.84
N ALA A 147 15.89 -3.93 -16.65
CA ALA A 147 17.05 -4.76 -16.37
C ALA A 147 17.06 -6.04 -17.23
N GLN A 148 15.92 -6.74 -17.34
CA GLN A 148 15.79 -7.94 -18.20
C GLN A 148 16.14 -7.65 -19.66
N ARG A 149 15.61 -6.56 -20.21
CA ARG A 149 15.85 -6.17 -21.61
C ARG A 149 17.26 -5.64 -21.83
N THR A 150 17.85 -4.96 -20.85
CA THR A 150 19.26 -4.53 -20.89
C THR A 150 20.20 -5.73 -20.89
N ILE A 151 19.95 -6.74 -20.06
CA ILE A 151 20.67 -8.02 -20.08
C ILE A 151 20.60 -8.69 -21.46
N ALA A 152 19.41 -8.70 -22.08
CA ALA A 152 19.23 -9.26 -23.40
C ALA A 152 20.05 -8.52 -24.48
N LEU A 153 20.07 -7.19 -24.45
CA LEU A 153 20.89 -6.37 -25.36
C LEU A 153 22.39 -6.61 -25.16
N ILE A 154 22.86 -6.64 -23.91
CA ILE A 154 24.27 -6.92 -23.57
C ILE A 154 24.67 -8.32 -24.06
N ASN A 155 23.84 -9.34 -23.84
CA ASN A 155 24.14 -10.71 -24.29
C ASN A 155 24.17 -10.83 -25.82
N GLN A 156 23.28 -10.13 -26.51
CA GLN A 156 23.27 -10.10 -27.98
C GLN A 156 24.57 -9.49 -28.53
N ASP A 157 25.02 -8.35 -27.98
CA ASP A 157 26.27 -7.72 -28.43
C ASP A 157 27.52 -8.46 -27.91
N ARG A 158 27.48 -9.10 -26.74
CA ARG A 158 28.59 -9.94 -26.23
C ARG A 158 28.94 -11.05 -27.22
N ALA A 159 27.94 -11.72 -27.79
CA ALA A 159 28.16 -12.76 -28.80
C ALA A 159 28.91 -12.21 -30.04
N LEU A 160 28.67 -10.96 -30.41
CA LEU A 160 29.37 -10.29 -31.51
C LEU A 160 30.81 -9.92 -31.11
N PHE A 161 31.04 -9.41 -29.90
CA PHE A 161 32.39 -9.15 -29.40
C PHE A 161 33.24 -10.43 -29.28
N GLU A 162 32.64 -11.55 -28.90
CA GLU A 162 33.30 -12.86 -28.89
C GLU A 162 33.74 -13.27 -30.31
N GLN A 163 32.87 -13.10 -31.31
CA GLN A 163 33.21 -13.36 -32.70
C GLN A 163 34.35 -12.45 -33.19
N MET A 164 34.28 -11.16 -32.89
CA MET A 164 35.32 -10.19 -33.21
C MET A 164 36.67 -10.54 -32.56
N ALA A 165 36.66 -11.01 -31.30
CA ALA A 165 37.85 -11.46 -30.60
C ALA A 165 38.50 -12.68 -31.27
N GLN A 166 37.69 -13.63 -31.78
CA GLN A 166 38.20 -14.78 -32.52
C GLN A 166 38.84 -14.38 -33.85
N ILE A 167 38.22 -13.43 -34.58
CA ILE A 167 38.78 -12.88 -35.82
C ILE A 167 40.11 -12.18 -35.55
N ALA A 168 40.17 -11.32 -34.52
CA ALA A 168 41.42 -10.66 -34.13
C ALA A 168 42.52 -11.67 -33.78
N LYS A 169 42.17 -12.76 -33.08
CA LYS A 169 43.10 -13.85 -32.74
C LYS A 169 43.59 -14.61 -33.97
N ALA A 170 42.70 -14.90 -34.92
CA ALA A 170 43.07 -15.55 -36.17
C ALA A 170 44.01 -14.67 -37.02
N ASN A 171 43.70 -13.37 -37.12
CA ASN A 171 44.54 -12.39 -37.81
C ASN A 171 45.94 -12.26 -37.16
N TYR A 172 46.02 -12.24 -35.83
CA TYR A 172 47.29 -12.25 -35.10
C TYR A 172 48.12 -13.52 -35.36
N ALA A 173 47.47 -14.70 -35.37
CA ALA A 173 48.15 -15.97 -35.62
C ALA A 173 48.64 -16.13 -37.08
N SER A 174 48.00 -15.44 -38.03
CA SER A 174 48.27 -15.56 -39.48
C SER A 174 49.23 -14.50 -40.01
N ALA A 175 49.42 -13.38 -39.30
CA ALA A 175 50.21 -12.25 -39.78
C ALA A 175 51.71 -12.41 -39.55
N ILE A 176 52.52 -12.22 -40.61
CA ILE A 176 53.99 -12.11 -40.57
C ILE A 176 54.38 -10.68 -40.10
N GLY A 177 53.81 -10.24 -38.97
CA GLY A 177 53.98 -8.88 -38.46
C GLY A 177 53.41 -8.73 -37.05
N LYS A 178 54.23 -8.20 -36.13
CA LYS A 178 53.94 -8.07 -34.68
C LYS A 178 52.83 -7.05 -34.33
N THR A 179 52.00 -6.61 -35.26
CA THR A 179 51.23 -5.34 -35.17
C THR A 179 49.79 -5.46 -34.65
N ARG A 180 49.27 -6.65 -34.29
CA ARG A 180 47.84 -6.83 -33.89
C ARG A 180 47.57 -7.48 -32.54
N GLN A 181 48.60 -7.64 -31.67
CA GLN A 181 48.38 -8.22 -30.33
C GLN A 181 47.44 -7.35 -29.46
N GLN A 182 47.50 -6.03 -29.64
CA GLN A 182 46.67 -5.06 -28.93
C GLN A 182 45.16 -5.26 -29.19
N ASP A 183 44.78 -5.67 -30.40
CA ASP A 183 43.38 -5.91 -30.79
C ASP A 183 42.78 -7.05 -29.98
N VAL A 184 43.54 -8.15 -29.82
CA VAL A 184 43.14 -9.33 -29.04
C VAL A 184 42.96 -8.98 -27.57
N ILE A 185 43.92 -8.26 -26.99
CA ILE A 185 43.85 -7.82 -25.58
C ILE A 185 42.64 -6.91 -25.38
N ARG A 186 42.39 -5.98 -26.31
CA ARG A 186 41.29 -5.03 -26.22
C ARG A 186 39.92 -5.71 -26.33
N ALA A 187 39.78 -6.68 -27.23
CA ALA A 187 38.55 -7.47 -27.35
C ALA A 187 38.25 -8.24 -26.06
N GLN A 188 39.28 -8.86 -25.46
CA GLN A 188 39.13 -9.58 -24.19
C GLN A 188 38.76 -8.64 -23.04
N LEU A 189 39.38 -7.46 -22.97
CA LEU A 189 39.04 -6.46 -21.96
C LEU A 189 37.58 -6.01 -22.07
N GLU A 190 37.08 -5.79 -23.28
CA GLU A 190 35.68 -5.40 -23.49
C GLU A 190 34.71 -6.50 -23.06
N ILE A 191 35.01 -7.78 -23.36
CA ILE A 191 34.19 -8.91 -22.90
C ILE A 191 34.11 -8.94 -21.37
N ILE A 192 35.23 -8.72 -20.66
CA ILE A 192 35.27 -8.65 -19.20
C ILE A 192 34.42 -7.47 -18.68
N GLN A 193 34.49 -6.30 -19.34
CA GLN A 193 33.66 -5.15 -18.97
C GLN A 193 32.17 -5.41 -19.19
N LEU A 194 31.80 -6.13 -20.25
CA LEU A 194 30.41 -6.54 -20.49
C LEU A 194 29.93 -7.55 -19.44
N GLU A 195 30.78 -8.46 -18.97
CA GLU A 195 30.46 -9.40 -17.89
C GLU A 195 30.22 -8.71 -16.55
N ASP A 196 31.03 -7.70 -16.21
CA ASP A 196 30.80 -6.85 -15.03
C ASP A 196 29.45 -6.11 -15.12
N ARG A 197 29.18 -5.46 -16.28
CA ARG A 197 27.89 -4.80 -16.53
C ARG A 197 26.70 -5.75 -16.46
N LEU A 198 26.85 -6.96 -17.01
CA LEU A 198 25.82 -8.00 -16.95
C LEU A 198 25.48 -8.33 -15.49
N THR A 199 26.50 -8.46 -14.65
CA THR A 199 26.34 -8.76 -13.22
C THR A 199 25.58 -7.63 -12.50
N VAL A 200 25.89 -6.36 -12.80
CA VAL A 200 25.17 -5.20 -12.27
C VAL A 200 23.70 -5.20 -12.70
N GLU A 201 23.40 -5.49 -13.96
CA GLU A 201 22.02 -5.54 -14.45
C GLU A 201 21.25 -6.76 -13.93
N GLN A 202 21.91 -7.91 -13.73
CA GLN A 202 21.33 -9.07 -13.05
C GLN A 202 20.94 -8.72 -11.62
N GLN A 203 21.82 -8.05 -10.86
CA GLN A 203 21.52 -7.59 -9.51
C GLN A 203 20.30 -6.65 -9.48
N LYS A 204 20.19 -5.71 -10.42
CA LYS A 204 19.03 -4.82 -10.53
C LYS A 204 17.75 -5.58 -10.83
N ARG A 205 17.80 -6.53 -11.77
CA ARG A 205 16.65 -7.38 -12.13
C ARG A 205 16.18 -8.15 -10.90
N ASP A 206 17.09 -8.85 -10.23
CA ASP A 206 16.77 -9.71 -9.10
C ASP A 206 16.20 -8.86 -7.94
N THR A 207 16.80 -7.69 -7.67
CA THR A 207 16.26 -6.75 -6.66
C THR A 207 14.83 -6.28 -6.99
N ALA A 208 14.56 -5.95 -8.25
CA ALA A 208 13.24 -5.48 -8.68
C ALA A 208 12.20 -6.62 -8.63
N LEU A 209 12.58 -7.83 -9.02
CA LEU A 209 11.73 -9.03 -8.93
C LEU A 209 11.43 -9.41 -7.49
N GLU A 210 12.41 -9.36 -6.58
CA GLU A 210 12.17 -9.65 -5.15
C GLU A 210 11.23 -8.62 -4.51
N ARG A 211 11.38 -7.33 -4.85
CA ARG A 211 10.44 -6.29 -4.41
C ARG A 211 9.05 -6.47 -5.01
N LEU A 212 8.95 -6.97 -6.24
CA LEU A 212 7.66 -7.27 -6.86
C LEU A 212 7.01 -8.49 -6.19
N ASN A 213 7.80 -9.52 -5.90
CA ASN A 213 7.37 -10.75 -5.22
C ASN A 213 6.69 -10.48 -3.88
N GLU A 214 7.16 -9.48 -3.13
CA GLU A 214 6.52 -9.03 -1.87
C GLU A 214 5.00 -8.80 -2.04
N TRP A 215 4.58 -8.27 -3.19
CA TRP A 215 3.19 -7.92 -3.47
C TRP A 215 2.40 -8.99 -4.21
N LEU A 216 3.10 -9.95 -4.84
CA LEU A 216 2.45 -11.02 -5.61
C LEU A 216 2.14 -12.25 -4.75
N GLN A 217 2.79 -12.39 -3.60
CA GLN A 217 2.55 -13.48 -2.68
C GLN A 217 1.10 -13.46 -2.16
N LEU A 218 0.46 -14.63 -2.18
CA LEU A 218 -0.89 -14.80 -1.66
C LEU A 218 -0.89 -14.61 -0.15
N PHE A 219 -1.60 -13.59 0.32
CA PHE A 219 -1.84 -13.39 1.74
C PHE A 219 -2.96 -14.32 2.21
N SER A 220 -2.69 -15.09 3.27
CA SER A 220 -3.70 -15.86 3.99
C SER A 220 -3.58 -15.57 5.50
N ILE A 221 -4.69 -15.13 6.10
CA ILE A 221 -4.77 -14.69 7.50
C ILE A 221 -4.54 -15.87 8.46
N ASP A 222 -4.99 -17.06 8.08
CA ASP A 222 -4.95 -18.26 8.92
C ASP A 222 -3.58 -18.95 8.94
N SER A 223 -2.61 -18.42 8.19
CA SER A 223 -1.36 -19.10 7.90
C SER A 223 -0.12 -18.23 8.20
N LEU A 224 -0.09 -17.59 9.37
CA LEU A 224 1.16 -16.98 9.86
C LEU A 224 2.25 -18.04 10.13
N ASP A 225 1.87 -19.28 10.43
CA ASP A 225 2.79 -20.40 10.56
C ASP A 225 3.39 -20.86 9.21
N THR A 226 2.77 -20.55 8.07
CA THR A 226 3.35 -20.84 6.74
C THR A 226 4.34 -19.78 6.26
N LEU A 227 4.62 -18.73 7.02
CA LEU A 227 5.72 -17.80 6.71
C LEU A 227 7.08 -18.53 6.61
N GLN A 228 7.23 -19.67 7.30
CA GLN A 228 8.40 -20.56 7.15
C GLN A 228 8.46 -21.30 5.80
N ASN A 229 7.30 -21.52 5.15
CA ASN A 229 7.18 -22.22 3.86
C ASN A 229 7.07 -21.27 2.65
N LEU A 230 6.94 -19.95 2.87
CA LEU A 230 6.82 -18.95 1.79
C LEU A 230 8.02 -18.93 0.83
N LYS A 231 9.23 -19.25 1.31
CA LYS A 231 10.44 -19.28 0.49
C LYS A 231 10.43 -20.37 -0.60
N ALA A 232 9.57 -21.38 -0.48
CA ALA A 232 9.60 -22.55 -1.35
C ALA A 232 8.63 -22.46 -2.56
N ALA A 233 7.70 -21.50 -2.57
CA ALA A 233 6.54 -21.54 -3.47
C ALA A 233 6.50 -20.46 -4.58
N THR A 234 7.54 -19.64 -4.74
CA THR A 234 7.59 -18.68 -5.86
C THR A 234 8.25 -19.31 -7.07
N ALA A 235 7.44 -19.75 -8.02
CA ALA A 235 7.90 -20.08 -9.36
C ALA A 235 8.69 -18.87 -9.93
N PRO A 236 9.77 -19.10 -10.72
CA PRO A 236 10.53 -18.01 -11.31
C PRO A 236 9.61 -17.16 -12.19
N ILE A 237 9.45 -15.89 -11.81
CA ILE A 237 8.65 -14.92 -12.57
C ILE A 237 9.38 -14.62 -13.87
N VAL A 238 8.67 -14.75 -14.98
CA VAL A 238 9.16 -14.34 -16.29
C VAL A 238 8.32 -13.16 -16.77
N LEU A 239 8.99 -12.06 -17.13
CA LEU A 239 8.31 -10.90 -17.69
C LEU A 239 8.18 -11.07 -19.22
N PRO A 240 7.05 -10.64 -19.82
CA PRO A 240 6.94 -10.48 -21.25
C PRO A 240 8.09 -9.67 -21.86
N ASN A 241 8.45 -9.99 -23.10
CA ASN A 241 9.49 -9.27 -23.85
C ASN A 241 9.01 -7.94 -24.45
N GLU A 242 7.71 -7.68 -24.41
CA GLU A 242 7.09 -6.48 -24.96
C GLU A 242 6.86 -5.42 -23.88
N LEU A 243 7.11 -4.17 -24.25
CA LEU A 243 6.87 -3.03 -23.38
C LEU A 243 5.35 -2.82 -23.22
N PRO A 244 4.83 -2.68 -21.99
CA PRO A 244 3.41 -2.51 -21.76
C PRO A 244 2.94 -1.14 -22.24
N LYS A 245 1.67 -1.06 -22.64
CA LYS A 245 1.01 0.21 -23.00
C LYS A 245 0.29 0.76 -21.78
N ILE A 246 0.77 1.89 -21.25
CA ILE A 246 0.10 2.63 -20.18
C ILE A 246 -0.48 3.91 -20.78
N ALA A 247 -1.81 4.03 -20.81
CA ALA A 247 -2.47 5.23 -21.29
C ALA A 247 -2.35 6.38 -20.28
N LEU A 248 -2.08 7.59 -20.76
CA LEU A 248 -2.09 8.79 -19.92
C LEU A 248 -3.53 9.19 -19.60
N ALA A 249 -3.88 9.17 -18.31
CA ALA A 249 -5.19 9.61 -17.84
C ALA A 249 -5.39 11.10 -18.11
N HIS A 250 -6.62 11.50 -18.48
CA HIS A 250 -6.98 12.89 -18.75
C HIS A 250 -6.08 13.60 -19.79
N ALA A 251 -5.50 12.86 -20.74
CA ALA A 251 -4.50 13.38 -21.68
C ALA A 251 -4.95 14.66 -22.43
N GLN A 252 -6.24 14.84 -22.69
CA GLN A 252 -6.79 16.05 -23.31
C GLN A 252 -6.48 17.35 -22.54
N HIS A 253 -6.37 17.30 -21.21
CA HIS A 253 -6.12 18.45 -20.33
C HIS A 253 -4.62 18.66 -20.03
N LEU A 254 -3.76 17.71 -20.44
CA LEU A 254 -2.35 17.68 -20.07
C LEU A 254 -1.41 18.01 -21.23
N LYS A 255 -1.94 18.23 -22.44
CA LYS A 255 -1.14 18.69 -23.57
C LYS A 255 -0.56 20.07 -23.26
N PRO A 256 0.72 20.36 -23.58
CA PRO A 256 1.33 21.66 -23.28
C PRO A 256 0.52 22.86 -23.83
N SER A 257 -0.13 22.71 -24.99
CA SER A 257 -0.96 23.73 -25.61
C SER A 257 -2.33 23.94 -24.95
N ALA A 258 -2.78 22.99 -24.13
CA ALA A 258 -4.09 22.98 -23.48
C ALA A 258 -4.01 22.99 -21.94
N TYR A 259 -2.81 22.89 -21.36
CA TYR A 259 -2.61 22.80 -19.93
C TYR A 259 -3.02 24.10 -19.23
N GLN A 260 -4.00 23.99 -18.35
CA GLN A 260 -4.40 25.06 -17.44
C GLN A 260 -4.24 24.60 -16.00
N ARG A 261 -3.52 25.40 -15.21
CA ARG A 261 -3.28 25.11 -13.80
C ARG A 261 -4.58 25.00 -13.00
N SER A 262 -5.63 25.75 -13.37
CA SER A 262 -6.96 25.66 -12.76
C SER A 262 -7.60 24.28 -12.96
N ASP A 263 -7.53 23.73 -14.17
CA ASP A 263 -8.11 22.42 -14.50
C ASP A 263 -7.38 21.31 -13.74
N ALA A 264 -6.04 21.39 -13.69
CA ALA A 264 -5.21 20.48 -12.91
C ALA A 264 -5.59 20.53 -11.42
N VAL A 265 -5.77 21.72 -10.85
CA VAL A 265 -6.21 21.88 -9.45
C VAL A 265 -7.59 21.26 -9.23
N THR A 266 -8.55 21.43 -10.14
CA THR A 266 -9.88 20.81 -10.05
C THR A 266 -9.79 19.28 -10.05
N LEU A 267 -8.97 18.69 -10.91
CA LEU A 267 -8.75 17.25 -10.95
C LEU A 267 -8.09 16.74 -9.66
N LEU A 268 -7.09 17.46 -9.14
CA LEU A 268 -6.40 17.11 -7.90
C LEU A 268 -7.32 17.21 -6.69
N LEU A 269 -8.22 18.20 -6.63
CA LEU A 269 -9.16 18.34 -5.51
C LEU A 269 -10.11 17.15 -5.36
N ASN A 270 -10.34 16.38 -6.43
CA ASN A 270 -11.12 15.15 -6.40
C ASN A 270 -10.27 13.88 -6.14
N HIS A 271 -8.96 14.03 -5.89
CA HIS A 271 -8.10 12.91 -5.54
C HIS A 271 -8.53 12.28 -4.20
N PRO A 272 -8.62 10.93 -4.08
CA PRO A 272 -9.13 10.26 -2.89
C PRO A 272 -8.44 10.68 -1.57
N ALA A 273 -7.12 10.90 -1.61
CA ALA A 273 -6.39 11.38 -0.43
C ALA A 273 -6.78 12.80 0.03
N LEU A 274 -7.07 13.73 -0.90
CA LEU A 274 -7.54 15.07 -0.56
C LEU A 274 -9.00 15.05 -0.09
N ARG A 275 -9.83 14.19 -0.70
CA ARG A 275 -11.20 13.90 -0.24
C ARG A 275 -11.23 13.31 1.16
N ALA A 276 -10.26 12.46 1.52
CA ALA A 276 -10.14 11.92 2.87
C ALA A 276 -9.83 13.02 3.91
N ILE A 277 -9.13 14.10 3.52
CA ILE A 277 -8.93 15.28 4.38
C ILE A 277 -10.24 16.08 4.51
N ASP A 278 -11.07 16.15 3.46
CA ASP A 278 -12.40 16.76 3.57
C ASP A 278 -13.28 16.04 4.59
N ILE A 279 -13.26 14.71 4.62
CA ILE A 279 -13.93 13.92 5.67
C ILE A 279 -13.34 14.23 7.05
N LYS A 280 -12.01 14.30 7.18
CA LYS A 280 -11.35 14.67 8.45
C LYS A 280 -11.81 16.05 8.95
N HIS A 281 -11.98 17.02 8.04
CA HIS A 281 -12.50 18.34 8.38
C HIS A 281 -13.98 18.28 8.81
N GLN A 282 -14.82 17.46 8.15
CA GLN A 282 -16.20 17.23 8.59
C GLN A 282 -16.27 16.60 9.99
N VAL A 283 -15.42 15.61 10.28
CA VAL A 283 -15.27 15.00 11.61
C VAL A 283 -14.86 16.04 12.65
N SER A 284 -13.95 16.96 12.29
CA SER A 284 -13.52 18.04 13.18
C SER A 284 -14.62 19.06 13.47
N LYS A 285 -15.49 19.35 12.49
CA LYS A 285 -16.69 20.19 12.74
C LYS A 285 -17.62 19.55 13.78
N LYS A 286 -17.82 18.24 13.70
CA LYS A 286 -18.58 17.49 14.72
C LYS A 286 -17.87 17.50 16.09
N ALA A 287 -16.55 17.60 16.13
CA ALA A 287 -15.81 17.77 17.38
C ALA A 287 -16.07 19.15 18.03
N ILE A 288 -16.21 20.20 17.22
CA ILE A 288 -16.61 21.54 17.69
C ILE A 288 -18.02 21.47 18.27
N GLU A 289 -18.99 20.95 17.52
CA GLU A 289 -20.39 20.76 17.97
C GLU A 289 -20.45 19.96 19.29
N LEU A 290 -19.66 18.90 19.42
CA LEU A 290 -19.58 18.09 20.64
C LEU A 290 -18.97 18.86 21.82
N SER A 291 -18.00 19.74 21.55
CA SER A 291 -17.38 20.60 22.57
C SER A 291 -18.35 21.67 23.06
N GLU A 292 -19.20 22.19 22.18
CA GLU A 292 -20.30 23.12 22.53
C GLU A 292 -21.36 22.44 23.41
N GLN A 293 -21.57 21.12 23.31
CA GLN A 293 -22.48 20.42 24.23
C GLN A 293 -22.00 20.48 25.69
N GLN A 294 -20.73 20.81 25.97
CA GLN A 294 -20.22 20.95 27.34
C GLN A 294 -20.81 22.16 28.10
N TYR A 295 -21.46 23.09 27.40
CA TYR A 295 -22.24 24.17 28.01
C TYR A 295 -23.61 23.71 28.54
N GLN A 296 -24.10 22.55 28.10
CA GLN A 296 -25.40 22.03 28.53
C GLN A 296 -25.27 21.32 29.89
N PRO A 297 -26.25 21.45 30.79
CA PRO A 297 -26.31 20.67 32.03
C PRO A 297 -26.33 19.16 31.76
N GLN A 298 -25.63 18.42 32.60
CA GLN A 298 -25.71 16.96 32.65
C GLN A 298 -26.66 16.58 33.77
N TRP A 299 -27.73 15.86 33.43
CA TRP A 299 -28.78 15.50 34.37
C TRP A 299 -28.55 14.12 34.96
N GLY A 300 -29.04 13.91 36.17
CA GLY A 300 -28.95 12.66 36.90
C GLY A 300 -30.22 12.41 37.68
N VAL A 301 -30.76 11.21 37.57
CA VAL A 301 -31.89 10.76 38.37
C VAL A 301 -31.41 9.61 39.24
N ASN A 302 -31.77 9.66 40.53
CA ASN A 302 -31.53 8.56 41.45
C ASN A 302 -32.79 8.19 42.20
N ALA A 303 -32.91 6.92 42.53
CA ALA A 303 -33.93 6.38 43.39
C ALA A 303 -33.30 5.37 44.34
N SER A 304 -33.74 5.32 45.58
CA SER A 304 -33.25 4.34 46.55
C SER A 304 -34.29 3.94 47.56
N TYR A 305 -34.21 2.68 47.97
CA TYR A 305 -34.97 2.09 49.05
C TYR A 305 -34.05 1.82 50.24
N GLY A 306 -34.40 2.34 51.41
CA GLY A 306 -33.71 2.14 52.68
C GLY A 306 -34.58 1.27 53.59
N TYR A 307 -34.14 0.04 53.82
CA TYR A 307 -34.72 -0.85 54.82
C TYR A 307 -34.21 -0.47 56.21
N ARG A 308 -35.10 -0.40 57.19
CA ARG A 308 -34.75 -0.12 58.59
C ARG A 308 -35.26 -1.23 59.50
N ASP A 309 -34.43 -1.61 60.46
CA ASP A 309 -34.85 -2.56 61.49
C ASP A 309 -35.86 -1.91 62.45
N ASP A 310 -36.64 -2.75 63.11
CA ASP A 310 -37.65 -2.34 64.08
C ASP A 310 -37.00 -1.59 65.26
N MET A 311 -37.81 -0.86 66.03
CA MET A 311 -37.30 -0.20 67.23
C MET A 311 -36.84 -1.24 68.26
N PRO A 312 -35.84 -0.93 69.12
CA PRO A 312 -35.51 -1.77 70.27
C PRO A 312 -36.70 -2.06 71.19
N SER A 313 -37.73 -1.21 71.17
CA SER A 313 -39.02 -1.41 71.86
C SER A 313 -39.96 -2.43 71.19
N GLY A 314 -39.59 -3.01 70.05
CA GLY A 314 -40.38 -3.99 69.28
C GLY A 314 -41.45 -3.40 68.37
N SER A 315 -41.53 -2.08 68.22
CA SER A 315 -42.48 -1.42 67.32
C SER A 315 -41.90 -1.26 65.91
N SER A 316 -42.73 -1.53 64.89
CA SER A 316 -42.30 -1.48 63.50
C SER A 316 -41.91 -0.09 63.04
N ARG A 317 -40.82 0.01 62.26
CA ARG A 317 -40.42 1.24 61.57
C ARG A 317 -40.77 1.16 60.08
N ALA A 318 -41.22 2.28 59.52
CA ALA A 318 -41.43 2.37 58.07
C ALA A 318 -40.08 2.39 57.33
N ASP A 319 -40.02 1.77 56.17
CA ASP A 319 -38.89 1.91 55.25
C ASP A 319 -38.94 3.26 54.54
N LEU A 320 -37.78 3.69 54.01
CA LEU A 320 -37.63 5.00 53.37
C LEU A 320 -37.41 4.84 51.87
N PHE A 321 -38.23 5.52 51.08
CA PHE A 321 -37.99 5.69 49.65
C PHE A 321 -37.50 7.11 49.37
N SER A 322 -36.44 7.24 48.57
CA SER A 322 -35.88 8.53 48.18
C SER A 322 -35.74 8.61 46.67
N VAL A 323 -36.13 9.75 46.10
CA VAL A 323 -35.91 10.08 44.68
C VAL A 323 -35.26 11.44 44.63
N GLY A 324 -34.26 11.58 43.78
CA GLY A 324 -33.53 12.83 43.60
C GLY A 324 -33.23 13.09 42.13
N VAL A 325 -33.20 14.38 41.80
CA VAL A 325 -32.65 14.87 40.54
C VAL A 325 -31.42 15.70 40.87
N SER A 326 -30.32 15.45 40.16
CA SER A 326 -29.08 16.21 40.24
C SER A 326 -28.73 16.73 38.86
N PHE A 327 -28.17 17.91 38.76
CA PHE A 327 -27.57 18.39 37.52
C PHE A 327 -26.36 19.25 37.85
N ASP A 328 -25.40 19.31 36.92
CA ASP A 328 -24.31 20.27 37.04
C ASP A 328 -24.63 21.55 36.27
N LEU A 329 -24.16 22.68 36.80
CA LEU A 329 -24.39 24.00 36.22
C LEU A 329 -23.04 24.63 35.86
N PRO A 330 -22.68 24.74 34.56
CA PRO A 330 -21.41 25.32 34.15
C PRO A 330 -21.42 26.85 34.33
N LEU A 331 -20.95 27.32 35.49
CA LEU A 331 -20.90 28.76 35.83
C LEU A 331 -19.58 29.46 35.46
N PHE A 332 -18.46 28.73 35.42
CA PHE A 332 -17.12 29.28 35.18
C PHE A 332 -16.53 28.75 33.87
N THR A 333 -17.16 29.13 32.74
CA THR A 333 -16.85 28.53 31.43
C THR A 333 -15.61 29.07 30.74
N GLU A 334 -15.19 30.29 31.10
CA GLU A 334 -14.13 31.06 30.42
C GLU A 334 -12.80 30.30 30.23
N HIS A 335 -12.42 29.47 31.20
CA HIS A 335 -11.14 28.76 31.16
C HIS A 335 -11.26 27.30 30.74
N LYS A 336 -12.45 26.70 30.83
CA LYS A 336 -12.64 25.28 30.53
C LYS A 336 -13.37 25.11 29.21
N GLN A 337 -14.68 25.36 29.17
CA GLN A 337 -15.50 25.15 27.97
C GLN A 337 -15.05 26.05 26.83
N ASP A 338 -14.81 27.34 27.09
CA ASP A 338 -14.41 28.29 26.04
C ASP A 338 -13.05 27.93 25.44
N LYS A 339 -12.09 27.46 26.26
CA LYS A 339 -10.78 27.02 25.77
C LYS A 339 -10.85 25.68 25.05
N GLN A 340 -11.74 24.78 25.44
CA GLN A 340 -11.97 23.52 24.72
C GLN A 340 -12.60 23.76 23.35
N VAL A 341 -13.59 24.66 23.24
CA VAL A 341 -14.17 25.04 21.95
C VAL A 341 -13.13 25.76 21.08
N ALA A 342 -12.40 26.73 21.63
CA ALA A 342 -11.35 27.43 20.90
C ALA A 342 -10.26 26.47 20.37
N ALA A 343 -9.88 25.46 21.17
CA ALA A 343 -8.95 24.41 20.73
C ALA A 343 -9.53 23.59 19.57
N ALA A 344 -10.78 23.12 19.68
CA ALA A 344 -11.45 22.37 18.61
C ALA A 344 -11.57 23.18 17.30
N VAL A 345 -11.82 24.49 17.41
CA VAL A 345 -11.84 25.41 16.25
C VAL A 345 -10.45 25.52 15.63
N ALA A 346 -9.41 25.74 16.44
CA ALA A 346 -8.04 25.84 15.94
C ALA A 346 -7.56 24.53 15.27
N GLU A 347 -7.90 23.38 15.84
CA GLU A 347 -7.62 22.06 15.25
C GLU A 347 -8.34 21.88 13.91
N SER A 348 -9.59 22.34 13.79
CA SER A 348 -10.35 22.30 12.53
C SER A 348 -9.74 23.19 11.44
N GLU A 349 -9.27 24.39 11.80
CA GLU A 349 -8.59 25.28 10.85
C GLU A 349 -7.21 24.74 10.42
N ALA A 350 -6.50 24.04 11.31
CA ALA A 350 -5.25 23.37 10.97
C ALA A 350 -5.45 22.31 9.86
N ILE A 351 -6.56 21.56 9.89
CA ILE A 351 -6.88 20.56 8.84
C ILE A 351 -7.06 21.21 7.46
N LYS A 352 -7.62 22.42 7.36
CA LYS A 352 -7.71 23.14 6.08
C LYS A 352 -6.33 23.49 5.54
N THR A 353 -5.41 23.84 6.44
CA THR A 353 -4.02 24.14 6.08
C THR A 353 -3.30 22.88 5.61
N ASP A 354 -3.49 21.73 6.28
CA ASP A 354 -2.97 20.43 5.84
C ASP A 354 -3.43 20.10 4.41
N LYS A 355 -4.71 20.33 4.09
CA LYS A 355 -5.25 20.13 2.73
C LYS A 355 -4.51 20.99 1.71
N TYR A 356 -4.29 22.27 2.03
CA TYR A 356 -3.60 23.20 1.15
C TYR A 356 -2.14 22.79 0.91
N VAL A 357 -1.44 22.37 1.95
CA VAL A 357 -0.05 21.87 1.84
C VAL A 357 0.00 20.64 0.93
N MET A 358 -0.89 19.67 1.13
CA MET A 358 -0.94 18.46 0.31
C MET A 358 -1.27 18.78 -1.16
N LEU A 359 -2.22 19.67 -1.41
CA LEU A 359 -2.56 20.12 -2.77
C LEU A 359 -1.36 20.76 -3.47
N LYS A 360 -0.60 21.62 -2.77
CA LYS A 360 0.62 22.23 -3.32
C LYS A 360 1.69 21.20 -3.65
N GLN A 361 1.88 20.19 -2.79
CA GLN A 361 2.82 19.11 -3.04
C GLN A 361 2.41 18.28 -4.28
N MET A 362 1.15 17.89 -4.37
CA MET A 362 0.61 17.14 -5.51
C MET A 362 0.72 17.92 -6.82
N LEU A 363 0.42 19.22 -6.79
CA LEU A 363 0.53 20.08 -7.97
C LEU A 363 1.98 20.23 -8.42
N SER A 364 2.91 20.43 -7.47
CA SER A 364 4.33 20.49 -7.78
C SER A 364 4.86 19.17 -8.34
N GLU A 365 4.39 18.04 -7.83
CA GLU A 365 4.77 16.72 -8.35
C GLU A 365 4.22 16.50 -9.77
N LEU A 366 2.98 16.92 -10.02
CA LEU A 366 2.35 16.84 -11.34
C LEU A 366 3.11 17.67 -12.37
N GLU A 367 3.38 18.95 -12.06
CA GLU A 367 4.11 19.86 -12.97
C GLU A 367 5.53 19.34 -13.27
N LYS A 368 6.21 18.78 -12.26
CA LYS A 368 7.51 18.13 -12.43
C LYS A 368 7.42 16.94 -13.39
N GLU A 369 6.47 16.03 -13.17
CA GLU A 369 6.36 14.81 -14.00
C GLU A 369 5.89 15.14 -15.42
N LEU A 370 5.04 16.15 -15.62
CA LEU A 370 4.68 16.65 -16.95
C LEU A 370 5.90 17.21 -17.71
N ALA A 371 6.72 18.02 -17.05
CA ALA A 371 7.96 18.53 -17.64
C ALA A 371 8.95 17.40 -17.96
N GLN A 372 9.05 16.40 -17.08
CA GLN A 372 9.87 15.21 -17.31
C GLN A 372 9.38 14.40 -18.52
N LEU A 373 8.07 14.14 -18.60
CA LEU A 373 7.46 13.39 -19.70
C LEU A 373 7.65 14.11 -21.04
N GLN A 374 7.52 15.44 -21.07
CA GLN A 374 7.78 16.22 -22.27
C GLN A 374 9.23 16.03 -22.77
N ARG A 375 10.22 16.17 -21.88
CA ARG A 375 11.63 16.00 -22.25
C ARG A 375 11.97 14.56 -22.63
N LEU A 376 11.36 13.58 -21.98
CA LEU A 376 11.50 12.18 -22.38
C LEU A 376 10.93 11.95 -23.78
N SER A 377 9.76 12.51 -24.10
CA SER A 377 9.16 12.40 -25.44
C SER A 377 10.05 13.02 -26.53
N GLU A 378 10.66 14.17 -26.28
CA GLU A 378 11.63 14.79 -27.20
C GLU A 378 12.86 13.88 -27.40
N ARG A 379 13.38 13.29 -26.33
CA ARG A 379 14.50 12.35 -26.38
C ARG A 379 14.15 11.04 -27.10
N GLN A 380 12.94 10.51 -26.92
CA GLN A 380 12.48 9.32 -27.63
C GLN A 380 12.51 9.53 -29.15
N ALA A 381 12.02 10.69 -29.61
CA ALA A 381 12.05 11.04 -31.03
C ALA A 381 13.50 11.14 -31.56
N LEU A 382 14.39 11.84 -30.85
CA LEU A 382 15.79 11.99 -31.23
C LEU A 382 16.52 10.63 -31.33
N TYR A 383 16.33 9.75 -30.34
CA TYR A 383 17.00 8.45 -30.32
C TYR A 383 16.48 7.54 -31.42
N LYS A 384 15.16 7.45 -31.60
CA LYS A 384 14.53 6.57 -32.59
C LYS A 384 14.75 7.01 -34.02
N GLN A 385 14.76 8.31 -34.30
CA GLN A 385 14.83 8.84 -35.67
C GLN A 385 16.26 9.13 -36.14
N GLN A 386 17.20 9.37 -35.23
CA GLN A 386 18.55 9.82 -35.60
C GLN A 386 19.63 8.96 -34.94
N LEU A 387 19.68 8.89 -33.61
CA LEU A 387 20.86 8.38 -32.93
C LEU A 387 21.07 6.86 -33.12
N ILE A 388 20.01 6.05 -33.02
CA ILE A 388 20.13 4.60 -33.21
C ILE A 388 20.61 4.28 -34.64
N GLU A 389 19.94 4.82 -35.66
CA GLU A 389 20.30 4.62 -37.06
C GLU A 389 21.73 5.11 -37.38
N GLN A 390 22.11 6.29 -36.88
CA GLN A 390 23.45 6.84 -37.11
C GLN A 390 24.56 6.01 -36.42
N THR A 391 24.32 5.56 -35.18
CA THR A 391 25.29 4.71 -34.47
C THR A 391 25.41 3.33 -35.11
N HIS A 392 24.33 2.79 -35.65
CA HIS A 392 24.33 1.57 -36.44
C HIS A 392 25.18 1.71 -37.71
N HIS A 393 24.92 2.73 -38.54
CA HIS A 393 25.72 2.99 -39.75
C HIS A 393 27.19 3.24 -39.45
N GLN A 394 27.50 3.93 -38.34
CA GLN A 394 28.88 4.13 -37.90
C GLN A 394 29.57 2.80 -37.54
N ALA A 395 28.87 1.92 -36.83
CA ALA A 395 29.40 0.60 -36.48
C ALA A 395 29.65 -0.27 -37.72
N GLU A 396 28.73 -0.27 -38.69
CA GLU A 396 28.89 -0.98 -39.96
C GLU A 396 30.06 -0.44 -40.80
N ALA A 397 30.19 0.89 -40.89
CA ALA A 397 31.28 1.53 -41.61
C ALA A 397 32.65 1.23 -40.98
N ALA A 398 32.75 1.30 -39.65
CA ALA A 398 33.97 0.96 -38.92
C ALA A 398 34.35 -0.51 -39.14
N LEU A 399 33.38 -1.43 -39.07
CA LEU A 399 33.61 -2.86 -39.34
C LEU A 399 34.11 -3.09 -40.76
N THR A 400 33.49 -2.45 -41.76
CA THR A 400 33.86 -2.56 -43.17
C THR A 400 35.29 -2.07 -43.42
N ALA A 401 35.66 -0.92 -42.83
CA ALA A 401 37.03 -0.38 -42.93
C ALA A 401 38.07 -1.34 -42.32
N TYR A 402 37.78 -1.92 -41.15
CA TYR A 402 38.66 -2.89 -40.52
C TYR A 402 38.83 -4.16 -41.36
N THR A 403 37.74 -4.69 -41.95
CA THR A 403 37.81 -5.89 -42.79
C THR A 403 38.59 -5.68 -44.09
N ASN A 404 38.68 -4.44 -44.57
CA ASN A 404 39.42 -4.06 -45.79
C ASN A 404 40.86 -3.58 -45.52
N ASP A 405 41.37 -3.79 -44.29
CA ASP A 405 42.72 -3.41 -43.85
C ASP A 405 43.02 -1.89 -43.85
N ASP A 406 41.97 -1.06 -43.83
CA ASP A 406 42.05 0.41 -43.92
C ASP A 406 41.63 1.11 -42.60
N GLY A 407 41.33 0.34 -41.54
CA GLY A 407 40.85 0.86 -40.25
C GLY A 407 41.39 0.11 -39.03
N ASP A 408 41.30 0.74 -37.85
CA ASP A 408 41.73 0.18 -36.56
C ASP A 408 40.59 -0.62 -35.89
N PHE A 409 40.91 -1.81 -35.34
CA PHE A 409 40.00 -2.61 -34.54
C PHE A 409 39.39 -1.80 -33.38
N SER A 410 40.17 -0.88 -32.81
CA SER A 410 39.72 -0.03 -31.72
C SER A 410 38.50 0.82 -32.04
N ASP A 411 38.38 1.26 -33.29
CA ASP A 411 37.26 2.07 -33.76
C ASP A 411 36.02 1.22 -33.96
N VAL A 412 36.16 -0.03 -34.40
CA VAL A 412 35.04 -0.99 -34.47
C VAL A 412 34.47 -1.25 -33.08
N VAL A 413 35.33 -1.54 -32.10
CA VAL A 413 34.90 -1.76 -30.71
C VAL A 413 34.20 -0.52 -30.16
N ARG A 414 34.79 0.67 -30.35
CA ARG A 414 34.18 1.92 -29.87
C ARG A 414 32.83 2.19 -30.52
N ALA A 415 32.71 1.99 -31.84
CA ALA A 415 31.46 2.21 -32.57
C ALA A 415 30.37 1.24 -32.10
N ARG A 416 30.70 -0.04 -31.92
CA ARG A 416 29.74 -1.05 -31.43
C ARG A 416 29.29 -0.80 -29.99
N ILE A 417 30.21 -0.39 -29.11
CA ILE A 417 29.84 0.03 -27.74
C ILE A 417 28.97 1.30 -27.76
N THR A 418 29.20 2.21 -28.70
CA THR A 418 28.36 3.41 -28.85
C THR A 418 26.94 3.03 -29.27
N GLU A 419 26.79 2.10 -30.22
CA GLU A 419 25.50 1.54 -30.64
C GLU A 419 24.78 0.83 -29.48
N LEU A 420 25.47 -0.06 -28.74
CA LEU A 420 24.92 -0.73 -27.55
C LEU A 420 24.41 0.28 -26.52
N ASN A 421 25.23 1.28 -26.20
CA ASN A 421 24.87 2.31 -25.23
C ASN A 421 23.67 3.15 -25.71
N ALA A 422 23.59 3.45 -27.01
CA ALA A 422 22.45 4.16 -27.59
C ALA A 422 21.15 3.35 -27.48
N ASN A 423 21.20 2.04 -27.75
CA ASN A 423 20.07 1.12 -27.62
C ASN A 423 19.60 0.98 -26.16
N ILE A 424 20.54 0.81 -25.21
CA ILE A 424 20.21 0.76 -23.77
C ILE A 424 19.60 2.08 -23.30
N ALA A 425 20.16 3.22 -23.74
CA ALA A 425 19.63 4.53 -23.38
C ALA A 425 18.23 4.77 -23.97
N ALA A 426 17.96 4.34 -25.22
CA ALA A 426 16.64 4.40 -25.81
C ALA A 426 15.60 3.60 -25.02
N LEU A 427 15.94 2.34 -24.68
CA LEU A 427 15.11 1.48 -23.83
C LEU A 427 14.81 2.13 -22.47
N LYS A 428 15.84 2.71 -21.83
CA LYS A 428 15.69 3.43 -20.57
C LYS A 428 14.76 4.64 -20.68
N ILE A 429 14.90 5.43 -21.75
CA ILE A 429 14.01 6.58 -22.00
C ILE A 429 12.55 6.10 -22.15
N ASP A 430 12.31 5.03 -22.91
CA ASP A 430 10.97 4.46 -23.09
C ASP A 430 10.36 4.01 -21.74
N VAL A 431 11.16 3.33 -20.91
CA VAL A 431 10.74 2.89 -19.57
C VAL A 431 10.49 4.08 -18.63
N ASP A 432 11.38 5.07 -18.60
CA ASP A 432 11.26 6.25 -17.75
C ASP A 432 10.03 7.08 -18.12
N ALA A 433 9.65 7.13 -19.41
CA ALA A 433 8.43 7.78 -19.86
C ALA A 433 7.19 7.09 -19.28
N LEU A 434 7.12 5.76 -19.33
CA LEU A 434 6.01 4.99 -18.75
C LEU A 434 5.94 5.12 -17.23
N LYS A 435 7.09 5.18 -16.54
CA LYS A 435 7.11 5.46 -15.09
C LYS A 435 6.57 6.84 -14.76
N SER A 436 6.87 7.84 -15.58
CA SER A 436 6.32 9.19 -15.42
C SER A 436 4.81 9.20 -15.65
N VAL A 437 4.32 8.51 -16.69
CA VAL A 437 2.87 8.30 -16.92
C VAL A 437 2.20 7.63 -15.72
N ALA A 438 2.79 6.57 -15.15
CA ALA A 438 2.23 5.91 -13.98
C ALA A 438 2.12 6.83 -12.75
N LYS A 439 3.08 7.73 -12.54
CA LYS A 439 3.02 8.75 -11.47
C LYS A 439 1.95 9.80 -11.74
N ILE A 440 1.86 10.30 -12.97
CA ILE A 440 0.83 11.27 -13.37
C ILE A 440 -0.56 10.65 -13.19
N ASN A 441 -0.75 9.41 -13.62
CA ASN A 441 -2.02 8.69 -13.46
C ASN A 441 -2.41 8.55 -11.99
N TYR A 442 -1.45 8.27 -11.09
CA TYR A 442 -1.71 8.29 -9.64
C TYR A 442 -2.20 9.65 -9.17
N LEU A 443 -1.46 10.73 -9.48
CA LEU A 443 -1.82 12.09 -9.05
C LEU A 443 -3.21 12.52 -9.56
N LEU A 444 -3.62 12.03 -10.72
CA LEU A 444 -4.91 12.33 -11.33
C LEU A 444 -6.00 11.30 -11.05
N THR A 445 -5.77 10.37 -10.12
CA THR A 445 -6.79 9.40 -9.68
C THR A 445 -8.03 10.15 -9.20
N GLN A 446 -9.20 9.73 -9.67
CA GLN A 446 -10.47 10.33 -9.32
C GLN A 446 -11.21 9.48 -8.29
N SER A 447 -11.73 10.11 -7.23
CA SER A 447 -12.65 9.47 -6.30
C SER A 447 -14.02 9.30 -6.95
N ASN A 448 -14.54 8.08 -6.98
CA ASN A 448 -15.92 7.80 -7.41
C ASN A 448 -16.91 7.85 -6.24
N HIS A 449 -16.41 7.89 -5.00
CA HIS A 449 -17.26 7.99 -3.81
C HIS A 449 -17.83 9.41 -3.65
N SER A 450 -19.16 9.52 -3.73
CA SER A 450 -19.86 10.77 -3.47
C SER A 450 -19.84 11.07 -1.97
N ILE A 451 -19.58 12.33 -1.58
CA ILE A 451 -19.65 12.80 -0.17
C ILE A 451 -21.11 12.88 0.33
N THR A 452 -22.10 12.64 -0.53
CA THR A 452 -23.51 12.63 -0.15
C THR A 452 -23.80 11.52 0.85
N GLU A 453 -24.61 11.88 1.85
CA GLU A 453 -24.98 11.18 3.08
C GLU A 453 -24.94 9.63 3.09
N PRO A 454 -24.69 9.02 4.26
CA PRO A 454 -24.42 7.59 4.41
C PRO A 454 -25.50 6.75 3.75
N THR A 455 -25.11 5.98 2.74
CA THR A 455 -25.97 5.03 2.05
C THR A 455 -26.47 4.01 3.07
N LYS A 456 -27.79 3.95 3.29
CA LYS A 456 -28.44 2.79 3.91
C LYS A 456 -28.22 1.59 2.99
N GLN A 457 -27.17 0.81 3.24
CA GLN A 457 -27.10 -0.58 2.82
C GLN A 457 -26.84 -1.43 4.06
N LEU A 458 -27.92 -1.67 4.82
CA LEU A 458 -28.07 -2.91 5.57
C LEU A 458 -28.63 -3.91 4.56
N GLY A 459 -27.73 -4.71 3.98
CA GLY A 459 -28.06 -5.91 3.23
C GLY A 459 -27.68 -7.10 4.08
N GLU A 460 -28.69 -7.92 4.37
CA GLU A 460 -28.66 -9.17 5.11
C GLU A 460 -27.54 -10.11 4.63
N GLN A 461 -26.81 -10.70 5.59
CA GLN A 461 -26.31 -12.07 5.54
C GLN A 461 -26.51 -12.71 6.91
#